data_AF-U5EC99-F1
#
_entry.id   AF-U5EC99-F1
#
_cell.length_a   1.000
_cell.length_b   1.000
_cell.length_c   1.000
_cell.angle_alpha   90.00
_cell.angle_beta   90.00
_cell.angle_gamma   90.00
#
_symmetry.space_group_name_H-M   'P 1'
#
loop_
_entity.id
_entity.type
_entity.pdbx_description
1 polymer ?
#
loop_
_entity_poly.entity_id
_entity_poly.type
_entity_poly.pdbx_seq_one_letter_code
_entity_poly.pdbx_strand_id
1 'polypeptide(L)'
;MASRHPFFQLGADSRRLVHLSLCEDALLAWNDYVQGKPAALRYRDSVVGMWHRVDVELPGDALRAAGAGEDVADIGKRYLEPIAALQDDDLAFPDSVELGYYAIYNCFCKYVRGDDVSDWLIVNQALSVLPPSEVAERLTRAIDENAAPTK
;
A
#
# COMPACT_ATOMS: atom_id res chain seq x y z
N MET A 1 3.04 11.92 17.76
CA MET A 1 3.49 10.63 17.17
C MET A 1 2.69 9.52 17.83
N ALA A 2 1.92 8.75 17.06
CA ALA A 2 1.21 7.59 17.56
C ALA A 2 2.20 6.55 18.11
N SER A 3 1.91 5.93 19.24
CA SER A 3 2.80 4.92 19.82
C SER A 3 2.74 3.65 18.98
N ARG A 4 3.90 3.14 18.54
CA ARG A 4 4.01 1.87 17.79
C ARG A 4 3.78 0.64 18.68
N HIS A 5 3.85 0.83 20.00
CA HIS A 5 3.87 -0.25 20.99
C HIS A 5 2.61 -1.14 20.96
N PRO A 6 1.38 -0.61 20.90
CA PRO A 6 0.18 -1.45 20.90
C PRO A 6 0.08 -2.35 19.67
N PHE A 7 0.52 -1.85 18.51
CA PHE A 7 0.54 -2.63 17.27
C PHE A 7 1.47 -3.85 17.37
N PHE A 8 2.66 -3.71 17.95
CA PHE A 8 3.60 -4.83 18.09
C PHE A 8 3.21 -5.84 19.17
N GLN A 9 2.21 -5.54 20.00
CA GLN A 9 1.64 -6.51 20.93
C GLN A 9 0.62 -7.46 20.26
N LEU A 10 0.22 -7.17 19.02
CA LEU A 10 -0.73 -7.99 18.27
C LEU A 10 -0.08 -9.29 17.75
N GLY A 11 -0.90 -10.35 17.71
CA GLY A 11 -0.59 -11.58 16.97
C GLY A 11 -0.43 -11.32 15.47
N ALA A 12 0.21 -12.26 14.76
CA ALA A 12 0.47 -12.11 13.32
C ALA A 12 -0.81 -11.90 12.49
N ASP A 13 -1.89 -12.62 12.83
CA ASP A 13 -3.18 -12.50 12.15
C ASP A 13 -3.81 -11.10 12.36
N SER A 14 -3.83 -10.61 13.60
CA SER A 14 -4.31 -9.25 13.88
C SER A 14 -3.44 -8.19 13.21
N ARG A 15 -2.11 -8.35 13.16
CA ARG A 15 -1.24 -7.43 12.40
C ARG A 15 -1.55 -7.43 10.92
N ARG A 16 -1.83 -8.60 10.33
CA ARG A 16 -2.29 -8.71 8.94
C ARG A 16 -3.57 -7.93 8.70
N LEU A 17 -4.57 -8.11 9.56
CA LEU A 17 -5.83 -7.37 9.45
C LEU A 17 -5.64 -5.85 9.59
N VAL A 18 -4.78 -5.40 10.51
CA VAL A 18 -4.42 -3.97 10.61
C VAL A 18 -3.76 -3.46 9.33
N HIS A 19 -2.79 -4.18 8.76
CA HIS A 19 -2.17 -3.77 7.49
C HIS A 19 -3.19 -3.67 6.36
N LEU A 20 -4.09 -4.65 6.22
CA LEU A 20 -5.13 -4.65 5.19
C LEU A 20 -6.06 -3.44 5.38
N SER A 21 -6.56 -3.21 6.59
CA SER A 21 -7.43 -2.07 6.91
C SER A 21 -6.78 -0.72 6.60
N LEU A 22 -5.50 -0.54 6.92
CA LEU A 22 -4.79 0.71 6.59
C LEU A 22 -4.52 0.84 5.09
N CYS A 23 -4.25 -0.28 4.40
CA CYS A 23 -4.08 -0.29 2.95
C CYS A 23 -5.39 0.00 2.19
N GLU A 24 -6.56 -0.26 2.80
CA GLU A 24 -7.84 0.18 2.23
C GLU A 24 -7.94 1.71 2.18
N ASP A 25 -7.47 2.43 3.21
CA ASP A 25 -7.41 3.91 3.16
C ASP A 25 -6.44 4.38 2.06
N ALA A 26 -5.30 3.71 1.93
CA ALA A 26 -4.34 4.01 0.87
C ALA A 26 -4.94 3.78 -0.53
N LEU A 27 -5.76 2.74 -0.68
CA LEU A 27 -6.46 2.45 -1.94
C LEU A 27 -7.53 3.51 -2.25
N LEU A 28 -8.24 4.03 -1.24
CA LEU A 28 -9.17 5.14 -1.43
C LEU A 28 -8.42 6.40 -1.93
N ALA A 29 -7.31 6.76 -1.30
CA ALA A 29 -6.50 7.90 -1.74
C ALA A 29 -5.94 7.72 -3.17
N TRP A 30 -5.54 6.49 -3.54
CA TRP A 30 -5.15 6.15 -4.90
C TRP A 30 -6.30 6.36 -5.90
N ASN A 31 -7.49 5.85 -5.60
CA ASN A 31 -8.66 5.97 -6.46
C ASN A 31 -9.06 7.43 -6.68
N ASP A 32 -9.06 8.25 -5.61
CA ASP A 32 -9.33 9.68 -5.70
C ASP A 32 -8.30 10.41 -6.58
N TYR A 33 -7.02 10.07 -6.43
CA TYR A 33 -5.95 10.62 -7.27
C TYR A 33 -6.13 10.27 -8.75
N VAL A 34 -6.39 8.99 -9.06
CA VAL A 34 -6.59 8.50 -10.43
C VAL A 34 -7.76 9.21 -11.10
N GLN A 35 -8.87 9.37 -10.38
CA GLN A 35 -10.05 10.07 -10.89
C GLN A 35 -9.78 11.57 -11.12
N GLY A 36 -9.05 12.22 -10.22
CA GLY A 36 -8.75 13.65 -10.32
C GLY A 36 -7.67 13.99 -11.35
N LYS A 37 -6.77 13.05 -11.68
CA LYS A 37 -5.57 13.33 -12.51
C LYS A 37 -5.24 12.22 -13.53
N PRO A 38 -6.15 11.85 -14.44
CA PRO A 38 -5.93 10.76 -15.39
C PRO A 38 -4.74 10.97 -16.34
N ALA A 39 -4.34 12.22 -16.60
CA ALA A 39 -3.20 12.55 -17.45
C ALA A 39 -1.83 12.25 -16.79
N ALA A 40 -1.76 12.22 -15.46
CA ALA A 40 -0.53 11.94 -14.70
C ALA A 40 -0.19 10.42 -14.66
N LEU A 41 -1.04 9.59 -15.26
CA LEU A 41 -0.90 8.12 -15.28
C LEU A 41 -0.15 7.63 -16.52
N ARG A 42 0.63 8.50 -17.15
CA ARG A 42 1.47 8.18 -18.31
C ARG A 42 2.89 8.60 -18.00
N TYR A 43 3.81 7.69 -18.21
CA TYR A 43 5.24 7.92 -18.01
C TYR A 43 6.01 7.36 -19.21
N ARG A 44 7.26 7.79 -19.33
CA ARG A 44 8.16 7.34 -20.37
C ARG A 44 9.33 6.66 -19.68
N ASP A 45 9.53 5.39 -19.99
CA ASP A 45 10.73 4.67 -19.60
C ASP A 45 11.93 5.35 -20.27
N SER A 46 12.89 5.81 -19.46
CA SER A 46 14.07 6.53 -19.92
C SER A 46 15.11 5.63 -20.60
N VAL A 47 15.10 4.32 -20.29
CA VAL A 47 16.02 3.31 -20.82
C VAL A 47 15.64 2.92 -22.25
N VAL A 48 14.38 2.56 -22.49
CA VAL A 48 13.92 2.13 -23.83
C VAL A 48 13.15 3.22 -24.57
N GLY A 49 12.80 4.33 -23.91
CA GLY A 49 12.13 5.47 -24.50
C GLY A 49 10.65 5.26 -24.80
N MET A 50 10.05 4.15 -24.35
CA MET A 50 8.67 3.75 -24.60
C MET A 50 7.70 4.48 -23.65
N TRP A 51 6.49 4.76 -24.13
CA TRP A 51 5.43 5.33 -23.30
C TRP A 51 4.59 4.24 -22.67
N HIS A 52 4.44 4.32 -21.36
CA HIS A 52 3.66 3.40 -20.56
C HIS A 52 2.46 4.12 -19.96
N ARG A 53 1.48 3.32 -19.54
CA ARG A 53 0.34 3.79 -18.77
C ARG A 53 0.32 3.01 -17.47
N VAL A 54 0.11 3.73 -16.36
CA VAL A 54 -0.06 3.09 -15.07
C VAL A 54 -1.35 2.26 -15.09
N ASP A 55 -1.23 1.01 -14.67
CA ASP A 55 -2.36 0.12 -14.43
C ASP A 55 -3.07 0.58 -13.16
N VAL A 56 -4.24 1.20 -13.32
CA VAL A 56 -4.97 1.84 -12.23
C VAL A 56 -5.64 0.84 -11.29
N GLU A 57 -5.92 -0.37 -11.78
CA GLU A 57 -6.57 -1.43 -10.99
C GLU A 57 -5.55 -2.22 -10.17
N LEU A 58 -4.26 -2.11 -10.51
CA LEU A 58 -3.19 -2.90 -9.90
C LEU A 58 -3.16 -2.79 -8.36
N PRO A 59 -3.25 -1.62 -7.72
CA PRO A 59 -3.33 -1.54 -6.26
C PRO A 59 -4.55 -2.26 -5.67
N GLY A 60 -5.71 -2.18 -6.32
CA GLY A 60 -6.91 -2.88 -5.87
C GLY A 60 -6.77 -4.40 -5.97
N ASP A 61 -6.19 -4.88 -7.07
CA ASP A 61 -5.90 -6.30 -7.26
C ASP A 61 -4.89 -6.82 -6.23
N ALA A 62 -3.86 -6.03 -5.93
CA ALA A 62 -2.82 -6.36 -4.97
C ALA A 62 -3.34 -6.49 -3.54
N LEU A 63 -4.20 -5.56 -3.13
CA LEU A 63 -4.81 -5.61 -1.81
C LEU A 63 -5.73 -6.83 -1.67
N ARG A 64 -6.49 -7.17 -2.72
CA ARG A 64 -7.30 -8.40 -2.74
C ARG A 64 -6.43 -9.65 -2.67
N ALA A 65 -5.34 -9.70 -3.42
CA ALA A 65 -4.37 -10.79 -3.36
C ALA A 65 -3.74 -10.91 -1.96
N ALA A 66 -3.35 -9.80 -1.33
CA ALA A 66 -2.84 -9.78 0.04
C ALA A 66 -3.86 -10.28 1.06
N GLY A 67 -5.15 -9.98 0.87
CA GLY A 67 -6.24 -10.51 1.68
C GLY A 67 -6.44 -12.03 1.50
N ALA A 68 -6.37 -12.52 0.26
CA ALA A 68 -6.48 -13.95 -0.04
C ALA A 68 -5.21 -14.75 0.33
N GLY A 69 -4.04 -14.11 0.32
CA GLY A 69 -2.73 -14.77 0.48
C GLY A 69 -2.26 -15.48 -0.78
N GLU A 70 -2.75 -15.12 -1.98
CA GLU A 70 -2.43 -15.80 -3.23
C GLU A 70 -2.37 -14.81 -4.41
N ASP A 71 -1.40 -15.00 -5.31
CA ASP A 71 -1.24 -14.20 -6.54
C ASP A 71 -1.96 -14.86 -7.72
N VAL A 72 -3.26 -14.63 -7.82
CA VAL A 72 -4.11 -15.22 -8.88
C VAL A 72 -4.09 -14.44 -10.20
N ALA A 73 -3.46 -13.26 -10.25
CA ALA A 73 -3.56 -12.32 -11.36
C ALA A 73 -2.19 -11.77 -11.83
N ASP A 74 -1.12 -12.53 -11.56
CA ASP A 74 0.27 -12.18 -11.90
C ASP A 74 0.65 -10.77 -11.40
N ILE A 75 0.14 -10.39 -10.23
CA ILE A 75 0.32 -9.08 -9.61
C ILE A 75 1.79 -8.80 -9.39
N GLY A 76 2.56 -9.80 -8.96
CA GLY A 76 4.00 -9.66 -8.79
C GLY A 76 4.71 -9.22 -10.08
N LYS A 77 4.29 -9.74 -11.24
CA LYS A 77 4.85 -9.35 -12.54
C LYS A 77 4.37 -7.96 -12.97
N ARG A 78 3.09 -7.64 -12.73
CA ARG A 78 2.49 -6.35 -13.08
C ARG A 78 3.11 -5.18 -12.32
N TYR A 79 3.62 -5.42 -11.10
CA TYR A 79 4.34 -4.39 -10.33
C TYR A 79 5.79 -4.15 -10.74
N LEU A 80 6.44 -5.07 -11.47
CA LEU A 80 7.88 -4.94 -11.77
C LEU A 80 8.18 -3.60 -12.44
N GLU A 81 7.42 -3.28 -13.48
CA GLU A 81 7.59 -2.06 -14.27
C GLU A 81 7.30 -0.78 -13.48
N PRO A 82 6.10 -0.58 -12.88
CA PRO A 82 5.82 0.67 -12.17
C PRO A 82 6.72 0.87 -10.94
N ILE A 83 7.17 -0.19 -10.27
CA ILE A 83 8.12 -0.05 -9.15
C ILE A 83 9.50 0.37 -9.65
N ALA A 84 9.98 -0.20 -10.76
CA ALA A 84 11.23 0.25 -11.37
C ALA A 84 11.13 1.72 -11.81
N ALA A 85 10.05 2.09 -12.49
CA ALA A 85 9.83 3.45 -12.95
C ALA A 85 9.75 4.48 -11.80
N LEU A 86 9.16 4.11 -10.65
CA LEU A 86 9.15 4.97 -9.45
C LEU A 86 10.54 5.08 -8.82
N GLN A 87 11.37 4.04 -8.88
CA GLN A 87 12.73 4.05 -8.34
C GLN A 87 13.72 4.81 -9.22
N ASP A 88 13.49 4.82 -10.53
CA ASP A 88 14.33 5.48 -11.53
C ASP A 88 13.87 6.93 -11.83
N ASP A 89 12.89 7.46 -11.08
CA ASP A 89 12.27 8.78 -11.26
C ASP A 89 11.58 9.00 -12.63
N ASP A 90 11.31 7.92 -13.38
CA ASP A 90 10.58 7.96 -14.65
C ASP A 90 9.06 8.13 -14.43
N LEU A 91 8.56 7.65 -13.31
CA LEU A 91 7.20 7.83 -12.81
C LEU A 91 7.28 8.52 -11.45
N ALA A 92 6.44 9.53 -11.23
CA ALA A 92 6.34 10.20 -9.94
C ALA A 92 4.88 10.47 -9.58
N PHE A 93 4.53 10.16 -8.34
CA PHE A 93 3.25 10.54 -7.76
C PHE A 93 3.47 11.63 -6.70
N PRO A 94 2.42 12.34 -6.24
CA PRO A 94 2.53 13.10 -5.01
C PRO A 94 2.96 12.18 -3.86
N ASP A 95 3.86 12.65 -2.98
CA ASP A 95 4.49 11.84 -1.93
C ASP A 95 3.50 10.96 -1.15
N SER A 96 2.35 11.51 -0.76
CA SER A 96 1.34 10.75 -0.01
C SER A 96 0.74 9.61 -0.83
N VAL A 97 0.46 9.83 -2.12
CA VAL A 97 -0.09 8.82 -3.04
C VAL A 97 0.97 7.75 -3.33
N GLU A 98 2.23 8.16 -3.52
CA GLU A 98 3.34 7.23 -3.73
C GLU A 98 3.55 6.32 -2.52
N LEU A 99 3.55 6.88 -1.31
CA LEU A 99 3.66 6.11 -0.08
C LEU A 99 2.48 5.14 0.07
N GLY A 100 1.26 5.58 -0.24
CA GLY A 100 0.09 4.69 -0.27
C GLY A 100 0.24 3.54 -1.28
N TYR A 101 0.74 3.84 -2.48
CA TYR A 101 1.01 2.86 -3.52
C TYR A 101 2.05 1.82 -3.06
N TYR A 102 3.15 2.28 -2.43
CA TYR A 102 4.15 1.40 -1.84
C TYR A 102 3.60 0.59 -0.67
N ALA A 103 2.73 1.15 0.18
CA ALA A 103 2.14 0.42 1.30
C ALA A 103 1.39 -0.82 0.81
N ILE A 104 0.57 -0.66 -0.24
CA ILE A 104 -0.20 -1.75 -0.85
C ILE A 104 0.74 -2.78 -1.49
N TYR A 105 1.74 -2.35 -2.27
CA TYR A 105 2.74 -3.24 -2.85
C TYR A 105 3.49 -4.04 -1.78
N ASN A 106 3.96 -3.38 -0.73
CA ASN A 106 4.69 -3.99 0.38
C ASN A 106 3.82 -4.95 1.19
N CYS A 107 2.52 -4.65 1.35
CA CYS A 107 1.54 -5.55 1.94
C CYS A 107 1.38 -6.83 1.09
N PHE A 108 1.26 -6.69 -0.23
CA PHE A 108 1.25 -7.82 -1.16
C PHE A 108 2.54 -8.65 -1.09
N CYS A 109 3.72 -8.03 -1.16
CA CYS A 109 5.01 -8.72 -1.06
C CYS A 109 5.12 -9.52 0.23
N LYS A 110 4.70 -8.94 1.35
CA LYS A 110 4.73 -9.63 2.65
C LYS A 110 3.79 -10.84 2.70
N TYR A 111 2.52 -10.66 2.33
CA TYR A 111 1.48 -11.67 2.59
C TYR A 111 1.25 -12.66 1.46
N VAL A 112 1.76 -12.38 0.27
CA VAL A 112 1.62 -13.26 -0.91
C VAL A 112 2.97 -13.84 -1.31
N ARG A 113 4.02 -13.03 -1.36
CA ARG A 113 5.36 -13.50 -1.77
C ARG A 113 6.20 -14.04 -0.60
N GLY A 114 5.82 -13.70 0.63
CA GLY A 114 6.56 -14.07 1.83
C GLY A 114 7.85 -13.26 2.01
N ASP A 115 7.93 -12.08 1.39
CA ASP A 115 9.11 -11.21 1.48
C ASP A 115 9.25 -10.64 2.90
N ASP A 116 10.49 -10.44 3.35
CA ASP A 116 10.79 -9.85 4.67
C ASP A 116 10.61 -8.33 4.66
N VAL A 117 9.34 -7.91 4.69
CA VAL A 117 8.93 -6.51 4.77
C VAL A 117 8.59 -6.16 6.21
N SER A 118 9.23 -5.10 6.71
CA SER A 118 8.96 -4.54 8.04
C SER A 118 7.49 -4.19 8.22
N ASP A 119 6.85 -4.71 9.27
CA ASP A 119 5.45 -4.41 9.57
C ASP A 119 5.21 -2.90 9.70
N TRP A 120 6.12 -2.22 10.40
CA TRP A 120 5.97 -0.80 10.63
C TRP A 120 6.17 0.03 9.37
N LEU A 121 6.92 -0.47 8.37
CA LEU A 121 7.05 0.22 7.09
C LEU A 121 5.69 0.33 6.40
N ILE A 122 4.95 -0.79 6.32
CA ILE A 122 3.60 -0.82 5.73
C ILE A 122 2.67 0.13 6.48
N VAL A 123 2.66 0.08 7.82
CA VAL A 123 1.82 0.96 8.65
C VAL A 123 2.15 2.44 8.41
N ASN A 124 3.42 2.82 8.43
CA ASN A 124 3.84 4.21 8.23
C ASN A 124 3.43 4.70 6.84
N GLN A 125 3.72 3.92 5.81
CA GLN A 125 3.42 4.28 4.42
C GLN A 125 1.92 4.42 4.17
N ALA A 126 1.11 3.49 4.70
CA ALA A 126 -0.34 3.56 4.57
C ALA A 126 -0.91 4.79 5.28
N LEU A 127 -0.44 5.11 6.49
CA LEU A 127 -0.90 6.28 7.24
C LEU A 127 -0.45 7.62 6.64
N SER A 128 0.58 7.63 5.77
CA SER A 128 1.05 8.85 5.11
C SER A 128 0.06 9.44 4.11
N VAL A 129 -1.00 8.71 3.73
CA VAL A 129 -2.09 9.27 2.91
C VAL A 129 -2.98 10.23 3.70
N LEU A 130 -2.92 10.19 5.03
CA LEU A 130 -3.81 10.93 5.91
C LEU A 130 -3.19 12.24 6.40
N PRO A 131 -4.01 13.24 6.76
CA PRO A 131 -3.55 14.42 7.47
C PRO A 131 -2.84 14.03 8.79
N PRO A 132 -1.73 14.69 9.17
CA PRO A 132 -1.00 14.36 10.40
C PRO A 132 -1.84 14.39 11.69
N SER A 133 -2.92 15.17 11.71
CA SER A 133 -3.88 15.25 12.82
C SER A 133 -4.70 13.98 13.01
N GLU A 134 -4.89 13.18 11.97
CA GLU A 134 -5.77 12.00 11.97
C GLU A 134 -5.01 10.69 12.14
N VAL A 135 -3.70 10.68 11.85
CA VAL A 135 -2.84 9.48 11.86
C VAL A 135 -2.93 8.68 13.16
N ALA A 136 -2.89 9.36 14.30
CA ALA A 136 -2.88 8.67 15.60
C ALA A 136 -4.22 8.00 15.91
N GLU A 137 -5.32 8.72 15.70
CA GLU A 137 -6.68 8.20 15.90
C GLU A 137 -6.95 7.03 14.95
N ARG A 138 -6.57 7.18 13.67
CA ARG A 138 -6.77 6.11 12.68
C ARG A 138 -6.05 4.82 13.04
N LEU A 139 -4.79 4.92 13.47
CA LEU A 139 -4.00 3.76 13.88
C LEU A 139 -4.63 3.06 15.09
N THR A 140 -5.02 3.81 16.12
CA THR A 140 -5.71 3.27 17.30
C THR A 140 -6.99 2.54 16.88
N ARG A 141 -7.83 3.17 16.06
CA ARG A 141 -9.05 2.55 15.55
C ARG A 141 -8.77 1.25 14.79
N ALA A 142 -7.78 1.24 13.90
CA ALA A 142 -7.43 0.03 13.15
C ALA A 142 -7.00 -1.11 14.08
N ILE A 143 -6.23 -0.79 15.13
CA ILE A 143 -5.81 -1.77 16.13
C ILE A 143 -7.01 -2.30 16.90
N ASP A 144 -7.89 -1.43 17.40
CA ASP A 144 -9.04 -1.81 18.21
C ASP A 144 -10.05 -2.66 17.44
N GLU A 145 -10.30 -2.34 16.16
CA GLU A 145 -11.20 -3.09 15.28
C GLU A 145 -10.69 -4.51 14.96
N ASN A 146 -9.37 -4.72 15.02
CA ASN A 146 -8.72 -5.95 14.56
C ASN A 146 -7.96 -6.69 15.67
N ALA A 147 -7.99 -6.17 16.90
CA ALA A 147 -7.60 -6.89 18.09
C ALA A 147 -8.64 -7.97 18.36
N ALA A 148 -8.22 -9.23 18.41
CA ALA A 148 -9.12 -10.31 18.77
C ALA A 148 -9.77 -10.03 20.15
N PRO A 149 -11.05 -10.36 20.37
CA PRO A 149 -11.62 -10.29 21.70
C PRO A 149 -10.81 -11.21 22.62
N THR A 150 -10.20 -10.64 23.65
CA THR A 150 -9.62 -11.39 24.76
C THR A 150 -10.75 -12.26 25.33
N LYS A 151 -10.67 -13.56 25.06
CA LYS A 151 -11.51 -14.56 25.75
C LYS A 151 -11.15 -14.62 27.23
#